data_AF-A0AAX2BQP5-F1
#
_entry.id   AF-A0AAX2BQP5-F1
#
_cell.length_a   1.000
_cell.length_b   1.000
_cell.length_c   1.000
_cell.angle_alpha   90.00
_cell.angle_beta   90.00
_cell.angle_gamma   90.00
#
_symmetry.space_group_name_H-M   'P 1'
#
loop_
_entity.id
_entity.type
_entity.pdbx_description
1 polymer ?
#
loop_
_entity_poly.entity_id
_entity_poly.type
_entity_poly.pdbx_seq_one_letter_code
_entity_poly.pdbx_strand_id
1 'polypeptide(L)' 'MIDHYKLQVAQGELAIAVFLGDGELWERAMKKLSIAIGLPWHRRG' A
#
# COMPACT_ATOMS: atom_id res chain seq x y z
N MET A 1 -13.03 6.67 7.76
CA MET A 1 -12.20 6.39 8.95
C MET A 1 -10.98 5.63 8.45
N ILE A 2 -9.78 6.18 8.64
CA ILE A 2 -8.54 5.55 8.19
C ILE A 2 -8.27 4.34 9.08
N ASP A 3 -8.01 3.18 8.46
CA ASP A 3 -7.64 1.98 9.20
C ASP A 3 -6.13 2.03 9.49
N HIS A 4 -5.78 2.62 10.62
CA HIS A 4 -4.39 2.83 11.04
C HIS A 4 -3.59 1.52 11.15
N TYR A 5 -4.25 0.41 11.48
CA TYR A 5 -3.63 -0.90 11.54
C TYR A 5 -3.25 -1.39 10.14
N LYS A 6 -4.19 -1.33 9.18
CA LYS A 6 -3.90 -1.69 7.79
C LYS A 6 -2.86 -0.78 7.16
N LEU A 7 -2.82 0.49 7.57
CA LEU A 7 -1.82 1.45 7.12
C LEU A 7 -0.40 1.02 7.52
N GLN A 8 -0.19 0.69 8.80
CA GLN A 8 1.10 0.23 9.30
C GLN A 8 1.56 -1.07 8.63
N VAL A 9 0.64 -2.01 8.42
CA VAL A 9 0.95 -3.27 7.72
C VAL A 9 1.38 -2.99 6.28
N ALA A 10 0.64 -2.15 5.54
CA ALA A 10 0.98 -1.80 4.17
C ALA A 10 2.31 -1.04 4.06
N GLN A 11 2.62 -0.16 5.04
CA GLN A 11 3.90 0.54 5.11
C GLN A 11 5.07 -0.42 5.37
N GLY A 12 4.89 -1.41 6.25
CA GLY A 12 5.88 -2.45 6.50
C GLY A 12 6.15 -3.31 5.27
N GLU A 13 5.09 -3.75 4.58
CA GLU A 13 5.22 -4.49 3.31
C GLU A 13 5.92 -3.65 2.23
N LEU A 14 5.64 -2.34 2.16
CA LEU A 14 6.30 -1.43 1.23
C LEU A 14 7.80 -1.30 1.54
N ALA A 15 8.17 -1.20 2.82
CA ALA A 15 9.57 -1.13 3.23
C ALA A 15 10.33 -2.42 2.86
N ILE A 16 9.70 -3.58 3.01
CA ILE A 16 10.26 -4.87 2.59
C ILE A 16 10.41 -4.93 1.07
N ALA A 17 9.40 -4.49 0.32
CA ALA A 17 9.46 -4.45 -1.14
C ALA A 17 10.61 -3.57 -1.67
N VAL A 18 10.80 -2.39 -1.06
CA VAL A 18 11.92 -1.50 -1.40
C VAL A 18 13.25 -2.14 -1.05
N PHE A 19 13.34 -2.80 0.11
CA PHE A 19 14.57 -3.48 0.53
C PHE A 19 14.95 -4.65 -0.40
N LEU A 20 13.97 -5.40 -0.88
CA LEU A 20 14.17 -6.53 -1.79
C LEU A 20 14.32 -6.10 -3.26
N GLY A 21 13.96 -4.86 -3.60
CA GLY A 21 13.89 -4.40 -4.99
C GLY A 21 12.79 -5.10 -5.80
N ASP A 22 11.77 -5.64 -5.14
CA ASP A 22 10.67 -6.38 -5.77
C ASP A 22 9.54 -5.41 -6.14
N GLY A 23 9.48 -5.07 -7.43
CA GLY A 23 8.47 -4.16 -7.99
C GLY A 23 7.05 -4.69 -7.92
N GLU A 24 6.84 -6.01 -7.96
CA GLU A 24 5.50 -6.61 -7.86
C GLU A 24 4.99 -6.54 -6.42
N LEU A 25 5.86 -6.81 -5.46
CA LEU A 25 5.55 -6.65 -4.04
C LEU A 25 5.27 -5.17 -3.70
N TRP A 26 6.02 -4.25 -4.31
CA TRP A 26 5.81 -2.82 -4.14
C TRP A 26 4.42 -2.39 -4.61
N GLU A 27 4.00 -2.81 -5.81
CA GLU A 27 2.69 -2.47 -6.36
C GLU A 27 1.54 -3.02 -5.49
N ARG A 28 1.68 -4.26 -5.00
CA ARG A 28 0.70 -4.88 -4.08
C ARG A 28 0.60 -4.13 -2.75
N ALA A 29 1.73 -3.78 -2.16
CA ALA A 29 1.77 -3.01 -0.91
C ALA A 29 1.18 -1.61 -1.11
N MET A 30 1.46 -0.96 -2.23
CA MET A 30 0.90 0.36 -2.58
C MET A 30 -0.63 0.31 -2.75
N LYS A 31 -1.16 -0.77 -3.33
CA LYS A 31 -2.60 -1.00 -3.46
C LYS A 31 -3.27 -1.17 -2.08
N LYS A 32 -2.64 -1.92 -1.17
CA LYS A 32 -3.11 -2.08 0.22
C LYS A 32 -3.09 -0.75 0.98
N LEU A 33 -2.01 0.02 0.82
CA LEU A 33 -1.84 1.33 1.45
C LEU A 33 -2.96 2.30 1.02
N SER A 34 -3.32 2.24 -0.26
CA SER A 34 -4.37 3.05 -0.87
C SER A 34 -5.77 2.70 -0.36
N ILE A 35 -6.04 1.40 -0.17
CA ILE A 35 -7.27 0.92 0.48
C ILE A 35 -7.31 1.37 1.95
N ALA A 36 -6.17 1.30 2.66
CA ALA A 36 -6.08 1.66 4.07
C ALA A 36 -6.32 3.17 4.33
N ILE A 37 -5.82 4.04 3.44
CA ILE A 37 -6.06 5.49 3.50
C ILE A 37 -7.40 5.91 2.88
N GLY A 38 -8.16 4.98 2.28
CA GLY A 38 -9.43 5.26 1.63
C GLY A 38 -9.31 6.05 0.32
N LEU A 39 -8.14 6.03 -0.33
CA LEU A 39 -7.94 6.61 -1.65
C LEU A 39 -8.27 5.56 -2.71
N PRO A 40 -9.32 5.75 -3.53
CA PRO A 40 -9.57 4.89 -4.68
C PRO A 40 -8.41 5.08 -5.67
N TRP A 41 -7.60 4.04 -5.86
CA TRP A 41 -6.40 4.05 -6.73
C TRP A 41 -6.72 3.98 -8.23
N HIS A 42 -7.68 4.82 -8.62
CA HIS A 42 -7.99 5.27 -9.96
C HIS A 42 -9.22 6.13 -9.78
N ARG A 43 -9.11 7.45 -9.98
CA ARG A 43 -10.27 8.18 -10.48
C ARG A 43 -10.66 7.46 -11.78
N ARG A 44 -11.79 6.76 -11.78
CA ARG A 44 -12.56 6.57 -13.00
C ARG A 44 -13.01 7.98 -13.39
N GLY A 45 -12.29 8.59 -14.32
CA GLY A 45 -12.61 9.85 -14.96
C GLY A 45 -12.11 9.73 -16.39
#